data_AF-A0A7V9BZ43-F1
#
_entry.id   AF-A0A7V9BZ43-F1
#
_cell.length_a   1.000
_cell.length_b   1.000
_cell.length_c   1.000
_cell.angle_alpha   90.00
_cell.angle_beta   90.00
_cell.angle_gamma   90.00
#
_symmetry.space_group_name_H-M   'P 1'
#
loop_
_entity.id
_entity.type
_entity.pdbx_description
1 polymer ?
#
loop_
_entity_poly.entity_id
_entity_poly.type
_entity_poly.pdbx_seq_one_letter_code
_entity_poly.pdbx_strand_id
1 'polypeptide(L)'
;MATLRERRPGVWEIRVFTGRDEAGRPTQVSKTVRGTKREAKRAAAAALESRPASHAAGRTVAALIDAWREVNDSVWSEATRRDYASRAGAIAKDPIAAIGLARLSVGDVERWHARMRKAGVGEASIRSRHGVLRSALSQAVRWEWVGTNVAAQSRLRQPRQAPRTSMSVDEVQAVIATAREIDPLAALALRLAAVAGARRAEL
;
A
#
# COMPACT_ATOMS: atom_id res chain seq x y z
N MET A 1 26.79 -10.59 -6.00
CA MET A 1 28.16 -10.72 -5.47
C MET A 1 28.22 -10.05 -4.10
N ALA A 2 28.81 -10.71 -3.10
CA ALA A 2 29.02 -10.12 -1.77
C ALA A 2 30.51 -9.92 -1.50
N THR A 3 30.88 -8.79 -0.92
CA THR A 3 32.25 -8.51 -0.47
C THR A 3 32.29 -8.48 1.06
N LEU A 4 33.35 -9.08 1.62
CA LEU A 4 33.64 -9.04 3.06
C LEU A 4 34.82 -8.12 3.30
N ARG A 5 34.69 -7.21 4.27
CA ARG A 5 35.75 -6.34 4.73
C ARG A 5 35.85 -6.40 6.24
N GLU A 6 37.01 -6.76 6.78
CA GLU A 6 37.27 -6.60 8.21
C GLU A 6 37.51 -5.12 8.51
N ARG A 7 36.71 -4.52 9.38
CA ARG A 7 36.86 -3.11 9.78
C ARG A 7 37.79 -2.96 10.97
N ARG A 8 37.73 -3.93 11.88
CA ARG A 8 38.48 -4.03 13.15
C ARG A 8 38.55 -5.52 13.50
N PRO A 9 39.52 -5.95 14.33
CA PRO A 9 39.57 -7.34 14.79
C PRO A 9 38.20 -7.81 15.32
N GLY A 10 37.64 -8.84 14.70
CA GLY A 10 36.33 -9.40 15.10
C GLY A 10 35.10 -8.60 14.67
N VAL A 11 35.24 -7.57 13.83
CA VAL A 11 34.14 -6.78 13.28
C VAL A 11 34.20 -6.76 11.76
N TRP A 12 33.24 -7.43 11.14
CA TRP A 12 33.16 -7.65 9.70
C TRP A 12 32.03 -6.83 9.09
N GLU A 13 32.33 -6.11 8.02
CA GLU A 13 31.34 -5.51 7.13
C GLU A 13 31.09 -6.44 5.95
N ILE A 14 29.83 -6.81 5.75
CA ILE A 14 29.35 -7.58 4.61
C ILE A 14 28.63 -6.59 3.70
N ARG A 15 29.09 -6.45 2.46
CA ARG A 15 28.38 -5.66 1.43
C ARG A 15 27.81 -6.62 0.42
N VAL A 16 26.50 -6.58 0.21
CA VAL A 16 25.81 -7.42 -0.77
C VAL A 16 25.32 -6.53 -1.90
N PHE A 17 25.69 -6.88 -3.14
CA PHE A 17 25.12 -6.25 -4.32
C PHE A 17 23.63 -6.60 -4.42
N THR A 18 22.78 -5.59 -4.49
CA THR A 18 21.32 -5.75 -4.52
C THR A 18 20.68 -5.44 -5.87
N GLY A 19 21.49 -5.25 -6.92
CA GLY A 19 21.01 -4.86 -8.25
C GLY A 19 21.47 -3.46 -8.64
N ARG A 20 20.84 -2.89 -9.67
CA ARG A 20 21.11 -1.53 -10.17
C ARG A 20 19.89 -0.64 -9.97
N ASP A 21 20.11 0.64 -9.70
CA ASP A 21 19.04 1.64 -9.66
C ASP A 21 18.50 1.95 -11.08
N GLU A 22 17.48 2.81 -11.19
CA GLU A 22 16.91 3.23 -12.48
C GLU A 22 17.92 3.94 -13.39
N ALA A 23 18.97 4.54 -12.83
CA ALA A 23 20.08 5.14 -13.57
C ALA A 23 21.19 4.13 -13.93
N GLY A 24 20.98 2.83 -13.68
CA GLY A 24 21.93 1.76 -13.97
C GLY A 24 23.11 1.68 -12.99
N ARG A 25 23.12 2.44 -11.90
CA ARG A 25 24.20 2.47 -10.90
C ARG A 25 24.09 1.28 -9.95
N PRO A 26 25.20 0.61 -9.59
CA PRO A 26 25.20 -0.48 -8.62
C PRO A 26 24.66 -0.05 -7.26
N THR A 27 23.72 -0.83 -6.71
CA THR A 27 23.23 -0.65 -5.34
C THR A 27 23.80 -1.76 -4.45
N GLN A 28 24.15 -1.39 -3.21
CA GLN A 28 24.70 -2.30 -2.23
C GLN A 28 24.06 -2.06 -0.86
N VAL A 29 23.88 -3.13 -0.09
CA VAL A 29 23.46 -3.05 1.31
C VAL A 29 24.61 -3.53 2.17
N SER A 30 24.96 -2.76 3.20
CA SER A 30 25.98 -3.13 4.19
C SER A 30 25.36 -3.67 5.46
N LYS A 31 25.91 -4.77 5.98
CA LYS A 31 25.57 -5.34 7.29
C LYS A 31 26.85 -5.57 8.08
N THR A 32 26.88 -5.12 9.33
CA THR A 32 28.01 -5.36 10.23
C THR A 32 27.73 -6.60 11.08
N VAL A 33 28.69 -7.50 11.15
CA VAL A 33 28.67 -8.71 11.97
C VAL A 33 29.85 -8.66 12.93
N ARG A 34 29.59 -8.91 14.21
CA ARG A 34 30.63 -9.11 15.22
C ARG A 34 30.86 -10.60 15.37
N GLY A 35 32.12 -11.03 15.31
CA GLY A 35 32.48 -12.44 15.40
C GLY A 35 33.65 -12.83 14.51
N THR A 36 33.80 -14.13 14.33
CA THR A 36 34.88 -14.76 13.56
C THR A 36 34.65 -14.61 12.05
N LYS A 37 35.74 -14.69 11.27
CA LYS A 37 35.68 -14.72 9.80
C LYS A 37 34.74 -15.82 9.27
N ARG A 38 34.64 -16.96 9.98
CA ARG A 38 33.77 -18.08 9.62
C ARG A 38 32.30 -17.73 9.80
N GLU A 39 31.94 -17.06 10.89
CA GLU A 39 30.58 -16.56 11.14
C GLU A 39 30.20 -15.46 10.16
N ALA A 40 31.13 -14.55 9.86
CA ALA A 40 30.93 -13.52 8.85
C ALA A 40 30.67 -14.13 7.46
N LYS A 41 31.43 -15.15 7.05
CA LYS A 41 31.19 -15.90 5.79
C LYS A 41 29.84 -16.62 5.79
N ARG A 42 29.45 -17.26 6.90
CA ARG A 42 28.15 -17.93 7.03
C ARG A 42 27.00 -16.94 6.93
N ALA A 43 27.12 -15.79 7.59
CA ALA A 43 26.16 -14.70 7.51
C ALA A 43 26.09 -14.09 6.09
N ALA A 44 27.20 -14.08 5.35
CA ALA A 44 27.25 -13.62 3.96
C ALA A 44 26.57 -14.60 3.00
N ALA A 45 26.84 -15.89 3.15
CA ALA A 45 26.19 -16.95 2.37
C ALA A 45 24.68 -16.96 2.62
N ALA A 46 24.25 -16.90 3.89
CA ALA A 46 22.83 -16.78 4.23
C ALA A 46 22.21 -15.50 3.64
N ALA A 47 22.93 -14.37 3.61
CA ALA A 47 22.43 -13.14 3.01
C ALA A 47 22.35 -13.19 1.46
N LEU A 48 23.13 -14.06 0.81
CA LEU A 48 23.09 -14.32 -0.63
C LEU A 48 21.99 -15.32 -0.99
N GLU A 49 21.80 -16.36 -0.18
CA GLU A 49 20.76 -17.39 -0.39
C GLU A 49 19.36 -16.92 -0.02
N SER A 50 19.23 -16.04 0.98
CA SER A 50 17.91 -15.60 1.48
C SER A 50 17.24 -14.50 0.64
N ARG A 51 17.77 -14.16 -0.54
CA ARG A 51 17.20 -13.12 -1.39
C ARG A 51 17.35 -13.52 -2.87
N PRO A 52 16.26 -13.78 -3.61
CA PRO A 52 16.34 -13.59 -5.06
C PRO A 52 16.83 -12.17 -5.29
N ALA A 53 17.62 -11.95 -6.34
CA ALA A 53 18.19 -10.65 -6.69
C ALA A 53 17.05 -9.65 -6.90
N SER A 54 16.55 -9.06 -5.81
CA SER A 54 15.33 -8.28 -5.85
C SER A 54 15.67 -7.03 -6.63
N HIS A 55 15.07 -6.85 -7.80
CA HIS A 55 15.26 -5.66 -8.61
C HIS A 55 14.68 -4.40 -7.94
N ALA A 56 14.23 -4.45 -6.68
CA ALA A 56 13.84 -3.30 -5.86
C ALA A 56 14.96 -2.26 -5.61
N ALA A 57 16.19 -2.51 -6.04
CA ALA A 57 17.29 -1.55 -5.97
C ALA A 57 16.88 -0.13 -6.42
N GLY A 58 16.97 0.84 -5.51
CA GLY A 58 16.64 2.25 -5.78
C GLY A 58 15.14 2.58 -5.83
N ARG A 59 14.24 1.60 -5.83
CA ARG A 59 12.79 1.82 -5.95
C ARG A 59 12.14 2.08 -4.60
N THR A 60 11.25 3.05 -4.56
CA THR A 60 10.46 3.42 -3.38
C THR A 60 9.03 2.89 -3.47
N VAL A 61 8.27 3.00 -2.39
CA VAL A 61 6.82 2.74 -2.41
C VAL A 61 6.10 3.68 -3.39
N ALA A 62 6.51 4.94 -3.49
CA ALA A 62 5.96 5.88 -4.47
C ALA A 62 6.18 5.37 -5.91
N ALA A 63 7.42 5.06 -6.27
CA ALA A 63 7.77 4.56 -7.60
C ALA A 63 7.02 3.25 -7.94
N LEU A 64 6.81 2.39 -6.93
CA LEU A 64 6.01 1.19 -7.11
C LEU A 64 4.55 1.50 -7.43
N ILE A 65 3.94 2.44 -6.71
CA ILE A 65 2.54 2.80 -6.94
C ILE A 65 2.37 3.42 -8.33
N ASP A 66 3.31 4.27 -8.75
CA ASP A 66 3.29 4.90 -10.07
C ASP A 66 3.41 3.85 -11.19
N ALA A 67 4.42 2.96 -11.11
CA ALA A 67 4.58 1.87 -12.07
C ALA A 67 3.36 0.92 -12.08
N TRP A 68 2.81 0.59 -10.91
CA TRP A 68 1.62 -0.25 -10.81
C TRP A 68 0.41 0.38 -11.49
N ARG A 69 0.24 1.70 -11.38
CA ARG A 69 -0.83 2.40 -12.09
C ARG A 69 -0.60 2.47 -13.58
N GLU A 70 0.63 2.74 -14.02
CA GLU A 70 0.98 2.83 -15.45
C GLU A 70 0.52 1.59 -16.23
N VAL A 71 0.72 0.38 -15.68
CA VAL A 71 0.34 -0.85 -16.38
C VAL A 71 -1.13 -1.24 -16.25
N ASN A 72 -1.89 -0.63 -15.33
CA ASN A 72 -3.28 -1.01 -15.05
C ASN A 72 -4.30 0.08 -15.38
N ASP A 73 -3.90 1.34 -15.52
CA ASP A 73 -4.80 2.50 -15.69
C ASP A 73 -5.70 2.35 -16.95
N SER A 74 -5.22 1.66 -18.01
CA SER A 74 -5.99 1.41 -19.23
C SER A 74 -7.05 0.31 -19.11
N VAL A 75 -6.94 -0.57 -18.12
CA VAL A 75 -7.84 -1.71 -17.92
C VAL A 75 -8.95 -1.38 -16.92
N TRP A 76 -8.72 -0.39 -16.06
CA TRP A 76 -9.68 0.01 -15.03
C TRP A 76 -10.80 0.88 -15.58
N SER A 77 -12.00 0.72 -15.01
CA SER A 77 -13.08 1.69 -15.22
C SER A 77 -12.70 3.07 -14.70
N GLU A 78 -13.28 4.12 -15.27
CA GLU A 78 -12.98 5.51 -14.87
C GLU A 78 -13.19 5.76 -13.37
N ALA A 79 -14.24 5.18 -12.79
CA ALA A 79 -14.49 5.25 -11.35
C ALA A 79 -13.36 4.63 -10.53
N THR A 80 -12.86 3.46 -10.95
CA THR A 80 -11.75 2.76 -10.28
C THR A 80 -10.46 3.55 -10.41
N ARG A 81 -10.16 4.09 -11.60
CA ARG A 81 -8.99 4.93 -11.86
C ARG A 81 -8.97 6.17 -10.97
N ARG A 82 -10.11 6.87 -10.87
CA ARG A 82 -10.28 8.03 -9.99
C ARG A 82 -10.06 7.68 -8.51
N ASP A 83 -10.67 6.59 -8.06
CA ASP A 83 -10.55 6.11 -6.69
C ASP A 83 -9.11 5.74 -6.34
N TYR A 84 -8.42 5.02 -7.23
CA TYR A 84 -7.03 4.62 -7.02
C TYR A 84 -6.07 5.80 -7.10
N ALA A 85 -6.28 6.76 -8.01
CA ALA A 85 -5.49 7.99 -8.06
C ALA A 85 -5.61 8.79 -6.75
N SER A 86 -6.82 8.94 -6.21
CA SER A 86 -7.05 9.61 -4.91
C SER A 86 -6.31 8.90 -3.76
N ARG A 87 -6.42 7.57 -3.70
CA ARG A 87 -5.75 6.75 -2.67
C ARG A 87 -4.22 6.77 -2.82
N ALA A 88 -3.71 6.69 -4.05
CA ALA A 88 -2.29 6.81 -4.37
C ALA A 88 -1.74 8.18 -3.94
N GLY A 89 -2.46 9.26 -4.26
CA GLY A 89 -2.10 10.61 -3.81
C GLY A 89 -2.06 10.75 -2.29
N ALA A 90 -2.96 10.08 -1.56
CA ALA A 90 -2.92 10.04 -0.10
C ALA A 90 -1.72 9.24 0.44
N ILE A 91 -1.32 8.15 -0.23
CA ILE A 91 -0.12 7.38 0.15
C ILE A 91 1.15 8.20 -0.13
N ALA A 92 1.23 8.87 -1.27
CA ALA A 92 2.37 9.71 -1.68
C ALA A 92 2.67 10.83 -0.68
N LYS A 93 1.66 11.33 0.04
CA LYS A 93 1.80 12.35 1.08
C LYS A 93 2.30 11.81 2.43
N ASP A 94 2.29 10.49 2.65
CA ASP A 94 2.76 9.88 3.89
C ASP A 94 4.24 9.45 3.78
N PRO A 95 5.04 9.52 4.86
CA PRO A 95 6.43 9.09 4.86
C PRO A 95 6.68 7.65 4.37
N ILE A 96 5.68 6.76 4.38
CA ILE A 96 5.79 5.41 3.81
C ILE A 96 6.16 5.44 2.33
N ALA A 97 5.75 6.47 1.58
CA ALA A 97 6.01 6.62 0.15
C ALA A 97 7.51 6.66 -0.18
N ALA A 98 8.32 7.26 0.70
CA ALA A 98 9.76 7.42 0.52
C ALA A 98 10.57 6.17 0.93
N ILE A 99 9.94 5.17 1.56
CA ILE A 99 10.63 3.96 1.99
C ILE A 99 11.02 3.14 0.76
N GLY A 100 12.29 2.74 0.69
CA GLY A 100 12.78 1.84 -0.34
C GLY A 100 12.16 0.45 -0.21
N LEU A 101 11.72 -0.15 -1.31
CA LEU A 101 11.02 -1.45 -1.30
C LEU A 101 11.84 -2.56 -0.62
N ALA A 102 13.16 -2.55 -0.79
CA ALA A 102 14.07 -3.51 -0.16
C ALA A 102 14.18 -3.38 1.38
N ARG A 103 13.70 -2.27 1.96
CA ARG A 103 13.68 -1.99 3.40
C ARG A 103 12.27 -1.96 3.99
N LEU A 104 11.23 -1.92 3.16
CA LEU A 104 9.85 -1.86 3.61
C LEU A 104 9.52 -3.13 4.43
N SER A 105 9.10 -2.93 5.68
CA SER A 105 8.76 -4.00 6.61
C SER A 105 7.27 -3.96 6.99
N VAL A 106 6.78 -5.06 7.57
CA VAL A 106 5.43 -5.11 8.18
C VAL A 106 5.27 -3.99 9.23
N GLY A 107 6.30 -3.73 10.03
CA GLY A 107 6.28 -2.67 11.04
C GLY A 107 6.21 -1.25 10.47
N ASP A 108 6.68 -1.02 9.23
CA ASP A 108 6.47 0.26 8.53
C ASP A 108 5.00 0.44 8.15
N VAL A 109 4.36 -0.62 7.66
CA VAL A 109 2.94 -0.63 7.27
C VAL A 109 2.04 -0.42 8.50
N GLU A 110 2.35 -1.06 9.63
CA GLU A 110 1.59 -0.89 10.87
C GLU A 110 1.75 0.52 11.46
N ARG A 111 2.98 1.09 11.42
CA ARG A 111 3.21 2.49 11.80
C ARG A 111 2.45 3.46 10.90
N TRP A 112 2.34 3.16 9.61
CA TRP A 112 1.52 3.92 8.68
C TRP A 112 0.03 3.88 9.05
N HIS A 113 -0.51 2.71 9.38
CA HIS A 113 -1.88 2.60 9.90
C HIS A 113 -2.08 3.42 11.18
N ALA A 114 -1.12 3.35 12.11
CA ALA A 114 -1.18 4.11 13.36
C ALA A 114 -1.18 5.63 13.14
N ARG A 115 -0.35 6.13 12.20
CA ARG A 115 -0.37 7.56 11.81
C ARG A 115 -1.72 7.99 11.26
N MET A 116 -2.32 7.19 10.38
CA MET A 116 -3.65 7.49 9.83
C MET A 116 -4.72 7.55 10.92
N ARG A 117 -4.71 6.62 11.89
CA ARG A 117 -5.63 6.67 13.04
C ARG A 117 -5.43 7.91 13.89
N LYS A 118 -4.17 8.28 14.17
CA LYS A 118 -3.84 9.51 14.92
C LYS A 118 -4.34 10.77 14.20
N ALA A 119 -4.36 10.76 12.87
CA ALA A 119 -4.88 11.84 12.04
C ALA A 119 -6.42 11.80 11.85
N GLY A 120 -7.14 10.93 12.56
CA GLY A 120 -8.61 10.85 12.48
C GLY A 120 -9.13 10.20 11.18
N VAL A 121 -8.28 9.50 10.42
CA VAL A 121 -8.72 8.80 9.20
C VAL A 121 -9.57 7.60 9.59
N GLY A 122 -10.81 7.55 9.10
CA GLY A 122 -11.73 6.43 9.33
C GLY A 122 -11.20 5.08 8.83
N GLU A 123 -11.60 3.99 9.49
CA GLU A 123 -11.09 2.64 9.25
C GLU A 123 -11.41 2.10 7.85
N ALA A 124 -12.53 2.51 7.26
CA ALA A 124 -12.85 2.20 5.86
C ALA A 124 -11.81 2.83 4.91
N SER A 125 -11.43 4.08 5.14
CA SER A 125 -10.41 4.78 4.35
C SER A 125 -9.01 4.18 4.55
N ILE A 126 -8.67 3.79 5.79
CA ILE A 126 -7.43 3.06 6.08
C ILE A 126 -7.38 1.75 5.28
N ARG A 127 -8.46 0.97 5.30
CA ARG A 127 -8.57 -0.29 4.57
C ARG A 127 -8.43 -0.10 3.06
N SER A 128 -9.11 0.90 2.49
CA SER A 128 -9.04 1.19 1.05
C SER A 128 -7.64 1.61 0.61
N ARG A 129 -6.94 2.43 1.41
CA ARG A 129 -5.54 2.81 1.14
C ARG A 129 -4.60 1.62 1.30
N HIS A 130 -4.77 0.83 2.34
CA HIS A 130 -4.00 -0.41 2.55
C HIS A 130 -4.20 -1.39 1.38
N GLY A 131 -5.42 -1.50 0.85
CA GLY A 131 -5.73 -2.30 -0.33
C GLY A 131 -4.90 -1.88 -1.54
N VAL A 132 -4.74 -0.58 -1.79
CA VAL A 132 -3.88 -0.07 -2.88
C VAL A 132 -2.43 -0.48 -2.68
N LEU A 133 -1.86 -0.27 -1.49
CA LEU A 133 -0.48 -0.69 -1.20
C LEU A 133 -0.30 -2.21 -1.36
N ARG A 134 -1.27 -3.00 -0.89
CA ARG A 134 -1.27 -4.46 -1.02
C ARG A 134 -1.33 -4.88 -2.49
N SER A 135 -2.18 -4.28 -3.31
CA SER A 135 -2.27 -4.59 -4.74
C SER A 135 -0.97 -4.24 -5.48
N ALA A 136 -0.40 -3.07 -5.21
CA ALA A 136 0.88 -2.65 -5.79
C ALA A 136 2.01 -3.60 -5.40
N LEU A 137 2.11 -4.00 -4.12
CA LEU A 137 3.11 -4.97 -3.67
C LEU A 137 2.89 -6.37 -4.25
N SER A 138 1.65 -6.78 -4.52
CA SER A 138 1.39 -8.03 -5.25
C SER A 138 1.91 -7.97 -6.69
N GLN A 139 1.77 -6.82 -7.36
CA GLN A 139 2.39 -6.60 -8.68
C GLN A 139 3.92 -6.60 -8.58
N ALA A 140 4.48 -5.98 -7.55
CA ALA A 140 5.93 -5.97 -7.31
C ALA A 140 6.51 -7.39 -7.13
N VAL A 141 5.76 -8.30 -6.51
CA VAL A 141 6.14 -9.72 -6.41
C VAL A 141 6.13 -10.37 -7.80
N ARG A 142 5.11 -10.12 -8.63
CA ARG A 142 5.06 -10.64 -10.02
C ARG A 142 6.18 -10.08 -10.90
N TRP A 143 6.62 -8.85 -10.67
CA TRP A 143 7.77 -8.26 -11.33
C TRP A 143 9.12 -8.66 -10.72
N GLU A 144 9.11 -9.51 -9.69
CA GLU A 144 10.31 -9.94 -8.97
C GLU A 144 11.11 -8.78 -8.35
N TRP A 145 10.45 -7.64 -8.11
CA TRP A 145 11.05 -6.51 -7.42
C TRP A 145 11.22 -6.81 -5.93
N VAL A 146 10.27 -7.52 -5.33
CA VAL A 146 10.30 -7.96 -3.93
C VAL A 146 9.95 -9.44 -3.83
N GLY A 147 10.54 -10.15 -2.86
CA GLY A 147 10.25 -11.57 -2.66
C GLY A 147 8.94 -11.86 -1.92
N THR A 148 8.34 -10.87 -1.26
CA THR A 148 7.09 -11.03 -0.50
C THR A 148 6.29 -9.74 -0.43
N ASN A 149 4.97 -9.88 -0.31
CA ASN A 149 4.06 -8.77 -0.07
C ASN A 149 3.91 -8.50 1.44
N VAL A 150 4.69 -7.56 1.96
CA VAL A 150 4.64 -7.19 3.39
C VAL A 150 3.31 -6.59 3.84
N ALA A 151 2.54 -5.96 2.93
CA ALA A 151 1.21 -5.47 3.26
C ALA A 151 0.22 -6.63 3.47
N ALA A 152 0.35 -7.72 2.70
CA ALA A 152 -0.47 -8.92 2.91
C ALA A 152 -0.18 -9.61 4.26
N GLN A 153 1.01 -9.42 4.83
CA GLN A 153 1.40 -9.94 6.14
C GLN A 153 0.99 -9.02 7.30
N SER A 154 0.72 -7.74 7.03
CA SER A 154 0.31 -6.78 8.07
C SER A 154 -1.14 -7.01 8.50
N ARG A 155 -1.43 -6.84 9.79
CA ARG A 155 -2.77 -7.02 10.34
C ARG A 155 -3.50 -5.69 10.45
N LEU A 156 -4.60 -5.54 9.70
CA LEU A 156 -5.57 -4.48 9.96
C LEU A 156 -6.43 -4.86 11.18
N ARG A 157 -6.51 -3.97 12.17
CA ARG A 157 -7.56 -4.09 13.20
C ARG A 157 -8.92 -3.93 12.53
N GLN A 158 -9.85 -4.80 12.86
CA GLN A 158 -11.23 -4.71 12.40
C GLN A 158 -12.10 -4.24 13.57
N PRO A 159 -12.36 -2.93 13.72
CA PRO A 159 -13.37 -2.49 14.66
C PRO A 159 -14.73 -3.01 14.21
N ARG A 160 -15.52 -3.46 15.19
CA ARG A 160 -16.90 -3.88 14.99
C ARG A 160 -17.70 -2.66 14.52
N GLN A 161 -18.16 -2.70 13.27
CA GLN A 161 -19.02 -1.65 12.75
C GLN A 161 -20.43 -1.84 13.32
N ALA A 162 -21.07 -0.75 13.74
CA ALA A 162 -22.49 -0.78 13.97
C ALA A 162 -23.19 -1.17 12.67
N PRO A 163 -24.18 -2.06 12.69
CA PRO A 163 -24.95 -2.38 11.51
C PRO A 163 -25.59 -1.10 10.96
N ARG A 164 -25.56 -0.95 9.63
CA ARG A 164 -26.31 0.12 8.98
C ARG A 164 -27.80 -0.13 9.23
N THR A 165 -28.49 0.87 9.76
CA THR A 165 -29.94 0.82 9.91
C THR A 165 -30.62 1.28 8.63
N SER A 166 -31.82 0.79 8.39
CA SER A 166 -32.72 1.31 7.36
C SER A 166 -33.54 2.46 7.93
N MET A 167 -33.93 3.39 7.06
CA MET A 167 -34.92 4.41 7.40
C MET A 167 -36.30 3.76 7.55
N SER A 168 -37.10 4.28 8.46
CA SER A 168 -38.54 4.01 8.54
C SER A 168 -39.28 4.65 7.36
N VAL A 169 -40.51 4.20 7.12
CA VAL A 169 -41.36 4.74 6.04
C VAL A 169 -41.57 6.25 6.22
N ASP A 170 -41.82 6.70 7.44
CA ASP A 170 -42.06 8.12 7.75
C ASP A 170 -40.82 8.97 7.47
N GLU A 171 -39.64 8.49 7.84
CA GLU A 171 -38.37 9.16 7.53
C GLU A 171 -38.12 9.24 6.02
N VAL A 172 -38.45 8.19 5.26
CA VAL A 172 -38.35 8.22 3.79
C VAL A 172 -39.30 9.25 3.19
N GLN A 173 -40.55 9.31 3.64
CA GLN A 173 -41.52 10.30 3.16
C GLN A 173 -41.08 11.73 3.48
N ALA A 174 -40.57 11.96 4.69
CA ALA A 174 -40.05 13.25 5.11
C ALA A 174 -38.87 13.71 4.23
N VAL A 175 -37.89 12.82 3.99
CA VAL A 175 -36.74 13.13 3.12
C VAL A 175 -37.18 13.46 1.69
N ILE A 176 -38.12 12.71 1.11
CA ILE A 176 -38.62 12.97 -0.25
C ILE A 176 -39.32 14.33 -0.30
N ALA A 177 -40.10 14.69 0.73
CA ALA A 177 -40.79 15.98 0.79
C ALA A 177 -39.79 17.15 0.85
N THR A 178 -38.83 17.09 1.78
CA THR A 178 -37.82 18.15 1.97
C THR A 178 -36.87 18.25 0.77
N ALA A 179 -36.58 17.16 0.06
CA ALA A 179 -35.69 17.19 -1.10
C ALA A 179 -36.16 18.12 -2.22
N ARG A 180 -37.49 18.38 -2.32
CA ARG A 180 -38.04 19.34 -3.29
C ARG A 180 -37.54 20.75 -3.11
N GLU A 181 -37.18 21.12 -1.88
CA GLU A 181 -36.67 22.45 -1.54
C GLU A 181 -35.23 22.64 -2.04
N ILE A 182 -34.51 21.55 -2.29
CA ILE A 182 -33.14 21.57 -2.83
C ILE A 182 -33.17 21.58 -4.36
N ASP A 183 -33.92 20.65 -4.95
CA ASP A 183 -34.09 20.54 -6.40
C ASP A 183 -35.45 19.87 -6.70
N PRO A 184 -36.28 20.43 -7.61
CA PRO A 184 -37.57 19.85 -7.97
C PRO A 184 -37.50 18.38 -8.42
N LEU A 185 -36.41 17.97 -9.07
CA LEU A 185 -36.17 16.61 -9.55
C LEU A 185 -35.63 15.68 -8.46
N ALA A 186 -35.03 16.20 -7.38
CA ALA A 186 -34.47 15.37 -6.31
C ALA A 186 -35.54 14.50 -5.64
N ALA A 187 -36.75 15.03 -5.44
CA ALA A 187 -37.85 14.25 -4.87
C ALA A 187 -38.33 13.13 -5.81
N LEU A 188 -38.34 13.37 -7.12
CA LEU A 188 -38.67 12.35 -8.12
C LEU A 188 -37.60 11.24 -8.12
N ALA A 189 -36.32 11.62 -8.17
CA ALA A 189 -35.20 10.68 -8.14
C ALA A 189 -35.21 9.83 -6.86
N LEU A 190 -35.41 10.42 -5.68
CA LEU A 190 -35.48 9.69 -4.41
C LEU A 190 -36.71 8.77 -4.34
N ARG A 191 -37.85 9.19 -4.89
CA ARG A 191 -39.04 8.33 -4.97
C ARG A 191 -38.81 7.13 -5.88
N LEU A 192 -38.17 7.33 -7.03
CA LEU A 192 -37.76 6.24 -7.93
C LEU A 192 -36.76 5.30 -7.23
N ALA A 193 -35.78 5.84 -6.51
CA ALA A 193 -34.83 5.05 -5.73
C ALA A 193 -35.53 4.16 -4.70
N ALA A 194 -36.49 4.71 -3.95
CA ALA A 194 -37.20 4.01 -2.89
C ALA A 194 -38.10 2.88 -3.41
N VAL A 195 -38.73 3.07 -4.58
CA VAL A 195 -39.64 2.08 -5.17
C VAL A 195 -38.88 1.02 -5.97
N ALA A 196 -37.92 1.43 -6.79
CA ALA A 196 -37.21 0.52 -7.69
C ALA A 196 -35.99 -0.16 -7.02
N GLY A 197 -35.54 0.33 -5.86
CA GLY A 197 -34.29 -0.12 -5.24
C GLY A 197 -33.05 0.17 -6.09
N ALA A 198 -33.15 1.13 -7.01
CA ALA A 198 -32.08 1.48 -7.96
C ALA A 198 -30.88 2.11 -7.25
N ARG A 199 -29.67 1.81 -7.73
CA ARG A 199 -28.46 2.49 -7.26
C ARG A 199 -28.44 3.91 -7.79
N ARG A 200 -27.78 4.83 -7.07
CA ARG A 200 -27.66 6.24 -7.50
C ARG A 200 -27.13 6.44 -8.92
N ALA A 201 -26.29 5.55 -9.43
CA ALA A 201 -25.75 5.66 -10.80
C ALA A 201 -26.70 5.13 -11.89
N GLU A 202 -27.83 4.54 -11.50
CA GLU A 202 -28.88 4.01 -12.36
C GLU A 202 -30.09 4.97 -12.44
N LEU A 203 -30.06 6.08 -11.69
CA LEU A 203 -31.06 7.14 -11.61
C LEU A 203 -30.55 8.40 -12.32
#